data_AF-X1F1E1-F1
#
_entry.id   AF-X1F1E1-F1
#
_cell.length_a   1.000
_cell.length_b   1.000
_cell.length_c   1.000
_cell.angle_alpha   90.00
_cell.angle_beta   90.00
_cell.angle_gamma   90.00
#
_symmetry.space_group_name_H-M   'P 1'
#
loop_
_entity.id
_entity.type
_entity.pdbx_description
1 polymer ?
#
loop_
_entity_poly.entity_id
_entity_poly.type
_entity_poly.pdbx_seq_one_letter_code
_entity_poly.pdbx_strand_id
1 'polypeptide(L)'
;IFAGPPSELSAHETSLTGQYLSGRKRIAVPATRRLNNGPYLMIEGATANNLKKIDVKFPLGCFICITGVSGSGKSTLVLETLYKALMQKLFHARLPAGAHRRLLGVENIDKVIHIDQSPIGRTPRSNAGTYTGAFTHIRELYSRTPDARMRGYKPGRFSFNVKGGRCEACQGDGIIKIEMHFLPDVYVTCDVCQGRRYNRETLEARYKGKTIAEVLDM
;
A
#
# COMPACT_ATOMS: atom_id res chain seq x y z
N ILE A 1 7.28 -25.80 3.37
CA ILE A 1 7.92 -25.55 2.05
C ILE A 1 8.24 -26.91 1.45
N PHE A 2 8.09 -27.09 0.14
CA PHE A 2 8.32 -28.38 -0.53
C PHE A 2 9.04 -28.15 -1.86
N ALA A 3 9.93 -29.06 -2.24
CA ALA A 3 10.60 -29.07 -3.54
C ALA A 3 10.56 -30.51 -4.08
N GLY A 4 10.08 -30.67 -5.32
CA GLY A 4 9.82 -31.97 -5.92
C GLY A 4 8.71 -31.88 -6.96
N PRO A 5 8.26 -33.01 -7.52
CA PRO A 5 7.20 -33.02 -8.52
C PRO A 5 5.86 -32.57 -7.92
N PRO A 6 4.98 -31.92 -8.71
CA PRO A 6 3.66 -31.47 -8.23
C PRO A 6 2.77 -32.57 -7.65
N SER A 7 2.96 -33.83 -8.10
CA SER A 7 2.24 -34.99 -7.57
C SER A 7 2.49 -35.23 -6.08
N GLU A 8 3.72 -35.01 -5.63
CA GLU A 8 4.13 -35.21 -4.22
C GLU A 8 3.77 -34.02 -3.33
N LEU A 9 3.69 -32.81 -3.91
CA LEU A 9 3.34 -31.59 -3.18
C LEU A 9 1.98 -31.68 -2.48
N SER A 10 0.99 -32.29 -3.12
CA SER A 10 -0.37 -32.44 -2.56
C SER A 10 -0.42 -33.39 -1.38
N ALA A 11 0.46 -34.40 -1.34
CA ALA A 11 0.57 -35.32 -0.20
C ALA A 11 1.30 -34.66 0.97
N HIS A 12 2.30 -33.81 0.68
CA HIS A 12 3.17 -33.20 1.68
C HIS A 12 2.43 -32.35 2.73
N GLU A 13 2.40 -32.83 3.98
CA GLU A 13 1.53 -32.31 5.03
C GLU A 13 1.90 -30.90 5.52
N THR A 14 3.19 -30.58 5.58
CA THR A 14 3.67 -29.29 6.11
C THR A 14 3.77 -28.19 5.05
N SER A 15 3.46 -28.51 3.79
CA SER A 15 3.47 -27.51 2.72
C SER A 15 2.16 -26.72 2.73
N LEU A 16 2.19 -25.42 3.02
CA LEU A 16 0.99 -24.57 2.99
C LEU A 16 0.32 -24.62 1.61
N THR A 17 1.10 -24.53 0.53
CA THR A 17 0.60 -24.68 -0.84
C THR A 17 -0.01 -26.06 -1.06
N GLY A 18 0.65 -27.12 -0.59
CA GLY A 18 0.14 -28.50 -0.67
C GLY A 18 -1.18 -28.68 0.07
N GLN A 19 -1.34 -28.06 1.24
CA GLN A 19 -2.58 -28.07 2.01
C GLN A 19 -3.75 -27.42 1.25
N TYR A 20 -3.52 -26.33 0.50
CA TYR A 20 -4.55 -25.70 -0.32
C TYR A 20 -4.85 -26.50 -1.60
N LEU A 21 -3.84 -27.00 -2.29
CA LEU A 21 -4.01 -27.79 -3.53
C LEU A 21 -4.72 -29.13 -3.26
N SER A 22 -4.45 -29.76 -2.12
CA SER A 22 -5.13 -30.99 -1.68
C SER A 22 -6.53 -30.75 -1.12
N GLY A 23 -6.96 -29.50 -0.92
CA GLY A 23 -8.25 -29.17 -0.34
C GLY A 23 -8.36 -29.33 1.19
N ARG A 24 -7.27 -29.74 1.87
CA ARG A 24 -7.19 -29.76 3.35
C ARG A 24 -7.42 -28.38 3.95
N LYS A 25 -6.89 -27.35 3.29
CA LYS A 25 -7.25 -25.95 3.48
C LYS A 25 -8.03 -25.45 2.27
N ARG A 26 -8.99 -24.57 2.51
CA ARG A 26 -9.83 -23.99 1.46
C ARG A 26 -10.29 -22.59 1.85
N ILE A 27 -10.50 -21.75 0.84
CA ILE A 27 -11.15 -20.45 1.02
C ILE A 27 -12.65 -20.72 1.10
N ALA A 28 -13.25 -20.47 2.26
CA ALA A 28 -14.67 -20.72 2.47
C ALA A 28 -15.52 -19.76 1.61
N VAL A 29 -16.54 -20.31 0.95
CA VAL A 29 -17.57 -19.51 0.29
C VAL A 29 -18.57 -19.07 1.35
N PRO A 30 -18.88 -17.77 1.46
CA PRO A 30 -19.89 -17.29 2.42
C PRO A 30 -21.23 -17.99 2.20
N ALA A 31 -21.82 -18.53 3.27
CA ALA A 31 -23.13 -19.20 3.21
C ALA A 31 -24.27 -18.24 2.83
N THR A 32 -24.12 -16.96 3.18
CA THR A 32 -25.08 -15.89 2.87
C THR A 32 -24.39 -14.74 2.16
N ARG A 33 -25.07 -14.14 1.17
CA ARG A 33 -24.60 -12.92 0.47
C ARG A 33 -25.40 -11.72 0.96
N ARG A 34 -24.77 -10.54 1.00
CA ARG A 34 -25.47 -9.29 1.29
C ARG A 34 -26.49 -9.03 0.19
N LEU A 35 -27.73 -8.71 0.59
CA LEU A 35 -28.81 -8.42 -0.34
C LEU A 35 -28.61 -7.05 -1.00
N ASN A 36 -28.97 -6.94 -2.27
CA ASN A 36 -28.90 -5.71 -3.06
C ASN A 36 -30.21 -4.91 -2.96
N ASN A 37 -30.58 -4.51 -1.74
CA ASN A 37 -31.81 -3.75 -1.48
C ASN A 37 -31.51 -2.27 -1.17
N GLY A 38 -30.24 -1.87 -1.21
CA GLY A 38 -29.77 -0.53 -0.87
C GLY A 38 -29.59 0.38 -2.09
N PRO A 39 -29.04 1.59 -1.88
CA PRO A 39 -28.73 2.52 -2.97
C PRO A 39 -27.66 1.93 -3.90
N TYR A 40 -27.60 2.47 -5.13
CA TYR A 40 -26.60 2.09 -6.12
C TYR A 40 -25.96 3.32 -6.75
N LEU A 41 -24.72 3.17 -7.21
CA LEU A 41 -24.14 4.05 -8.21
C LEU A 41 -24.51 3.54 -9.60
N MET A 42 -24.75 4.44 -10.55
CA MET A 42 -25.02 4.03 -11.93
C MET A 42 -24.26 4.89 -12.91
N ILE A 43 -23.51 4.23 -13.79
CA ILE A 43 -22.94 4.83 -14.99
C ILE A 43 -23.86 4.49 -16.14
N GLU A 44 -24.37 5.52 -16.81
CA GLU A 44 -25.19 5.38 -18.01
C GLU A 44 -24.42 5.73 -19.28
N GLY A 45 -24.62 4.93 -20.32
CA GLY A 45 -24.14 5.19 -21.67
C GLY A 45 -22.62 5.27 -21.76
N ALA A 46 -21.89 4.43 -21.01
CA ALA A 46 -20.43 4.39 -21.10
C ALA A 46 -19.96 3.89 -22.47
N THR A 47 -19.17 4.72 -23.15
CA THR A 47 -18.69 4.51 -24.53
C THR A 47 -17.18 4.66 -24.67
N ALA A 48 -16.46 4.88 -23.58
CA ALA A 48 -15.00 4.98 -23.60
C ALA A 48 -14.35 3.71 -24.19
N ASN A 49 -13.31 3.90 -25.02
CA ASN A 49 -12.56 2.84 -25.70
C ASN A 49 -13.49 1.82 -26.42
N ASN A 50 -13.50 0.57 -25.97
CA ASN A 50 -14.27 -0.51 -26.57
C ASN A 50 -15.63 -0.75 -25.90
N LEU A 51 -16.04 0.08 -24.93
CA LEU A 51 -17.35 -0.04 -24.29
C LEU A 51 -18.48 0.27 -25.28
N LYS A 52 -19.48 -0.60 -25.34
CA LYS A 52 -20.56 -0.55 -26.35
C LYS A 52 -21.81 0.16 -25.81
N LYS A 53 -21.66 1.40 -25.34
CA LYS A 53 -22.75 2.23 -24.78
C LYS A 53 -23.52 1.48 -23.69
N ILE A 54 -22.79 1.05 -22.65
CA ILE A 54 -23.35 0.21 -21.58
C ILE A 54 -23.87 1.04 -20.41
N ASP A 55 -24.93 0.53 -19.79
CA ASP A 55 -25.49 1.03 -18.52
C ASP A 55 -25.16 0.03 -17.42
N VAL A 56 -24.52 0.48 -16.33
CA VAL A 56 -24.06 -0.41 -15.25
C VAL A 56 -24.44 0.15 -13.89
N LYS A 57 -25.11 -0.67 -13.07
CA LYS A 57 -25.43 -0.38 -11.67
C LYS A 57 -24.44 -1.08 -10.74
N PHE A 58 -23.96 -0.34 -9.74
CA PHE A 58 -23.02 -0.80 -8.72
C PHE A 58 -23.71 -0.69 -7.34
N PRO A 59 -24.17 -1.81 -6.77
CA PRO A 59 -24.91 -1.79 -5.51
C PRO A 59 -24.02 -1.45 -4.30
N LEU A 60 -24.38 -0.39 -3.58
CA LEU A 60 -23.60 0.04 -2.42
C LEU A 60 -23.81 -0.91 -1.23
N GLY A 61 -22.83 -0.95 -0.32
CA GLY A 61 -22.82 -1.88 0.82
C GLY A 61 -22.54 -3.35 0.44
N CYS A 62 -22.28 -3.64 -0.83
CA CYS A 62 -21.99 -4.98 -1.33
C CYS A 62 -20.50 -5.17 -1.66
N PHE A 63 -20.03 -6.43 -1.64
CA PHE A 63 -18.73 -6.78 -2.21
C PHE A 63 -18.93 -7.03 -3.71
N ILE A 64 -18.52 -6.07 -4.55
CA ILE A 64 -18.71 -6.14 -6.00
C ILE A 64 -17.42 -6.64 -6.66
N CYS A 65 -17.54 -7.64 -7.51
CA CYS A 65 -16.46 -8.07 -8.41
C CYS A 65 -16.79 -7.66 -9.84
N ILE A 66 -15.86 -6.99 -10.51
CA ILE A 66 -15.93 -6.74 -11.96
C ILE A 66 -14.99 -7.72 -12.65
N THR A 67 -15.56 -8.66 -13.39
CA THR A 67 -14.85 -9.78 -14.02
C THR A 67 -14.97 -9.74 -15.54
N GLY A 68 -14.23 -10.63 -16.22
CA GLY A 68 -14.16 -10.70 -17.69
C GLY A 68 -12.73 -10.89 -18.19
N VAL A 69 -12.58 -11.33 -19.44
CA VAL A 69 -11.28 -11.60 -20.07
C VAL A 69 -10.41 -10.34 -20.22
N SER A 70 -9.10 -10.50 -20.41
CA SER A 70 -8.22 -9.36 -20.71
C SER A 70 -8.72 -8.61 -21.95
N GLY A 71 -8.66 -7.28 -21.95
CA GLY A 71 -9.19 -6.45 -23.04
C GLY A 71 -10.71 -6.25 -23.05
N SER A 72 -11.49 -6.89 -22.16
CA SER A 72 -12.96 -6.73 -22.14
C SER A 72 -13.48 -5.35 -21.70
N GLY A 73 -12.60 -4.41 -21.36
CA GLY A 73 -12.96 -3.05 -20.95
C GLY A 73 -13.18 -2.84 -19.44
N LYS A 74 -12.84 -3.81 -18.57
CA LYS A 74 -13.00 -3.69 -17.10
C LYS A 74 -12.35 -2.43 -16.52
N SER A 75 -11.07 -2.21 -16.81
CA SER A 75 -10.33 -1.04 -16.34
C SER A 75 -10.88 0.25 -16.94
N THR A 76 -11.36 0.21 -18.19
CA THR A 76 -12.01 1.36 -18.81
C THR A 76 -13.31 1.73 -18.09
N LEU A 77 -14.13 0.75 -17.75
CA LEU A 77 -15.38 0.98 -17.00
C LEU A 77 -15.10 1.49 -15.58
N VAL A 78 -14.26 0.79 -14.82
CA VAL A 78 -14.07 1.06 -13.39
C VAL A 78 -13.14 2.22 -13.13
N LEU A 79 -11.95 2.25 -13.75
CA LEU A 79 -10.91 3.23 -13.45
C LEU A 79 -11.03 4.47 -14.32
N GLU A 80 -11.12 4.28 -15.64
CA GLU A 80 -11.11 5.41 -16.57
C GLU A 80 -12.45 6.16 -16.62
N THR A 81 -13.56 5.46 -16.37
CA THR A 81 -14.91 6.05 -16.42
C THR A 81 -15.45 6.31 -15.03
N LEU A 82 -15.81 5.27 -14.27
CA LEU A 82 -16.48 5.40 -12.97
C LEU A 82 -15.63 6.18 -11.95
N TYR A 83 -14.40 5.74 -11.69
CA TYR A 83 -13.53 6.37 -10.69
C TYR A 83 -13.21 7.83 -11.03
N LYS A 84 -12.80 8.13 -12.27
CA LYS A 84 -12.51 9.51 -12.67
C LYS A 84 -13.76 10.40 -12.63
N ALA A 85 -14.93 9.89 -13.02
CA ALA A 85 -16.19 10.64 -12.92
C ALA A 85 -16.55 10.94 -11.45
N LEU A 86 -16.36 9.97 -10.55
CA LEU A 86 -16.53 10.18 -9.10
C LEU A 86 -15.52 11.19 -8.54
N MET A 87 -14.25 11.13 -8.96
CA MET A 87 -13.22 12.10 -8.56
C MET A 87 -13.55 13.53 -8.99
N GLN A 88 -14.11 13.72 -10.19
CA GLN A 88 -14.59 15.02 -10.64
C GLN A 88 -15.76 15.54 -9.78
N LYS A 89 -16.68 14.65 -9.39
CA LYS A 89 -17.89 15.02 -8.64
C LYS A 89 -17.65 15.26 -7.15
N LEU A 90 -16.87 14.40 -6.50
CA LEU A 90 -16.64 14.43 -5.05
C LEU A 90 -15.44 15.28 -4.64
N PHE A 91 -14.40 15.33 -5.48
CA PHE A 91 -13.14 15.99 -5.15
C PHE A 91 -12.77 17.13 -6.11
N HIS A 92 -13.66 17.47 -7.06
CA HIS A 92 -13.42 18.50 -8.08
C HIS A 92 -12.10 18.29 -8.85
N ALA A 93 -11.69 17.04 -9.01
CA ALA A 93 -10.43 16.70 -9.67
C ALA A 93 -10.49 17.03 -11.17
N ARG A 94 -9.40 17.58 -11.72
CA ARG A 94 -9.25 17.85 -13.16
C ARG A 94 -8.76 16.61 -13.92
N LEU A 95 -9.44 15.47 -13.73
CA LEU A 95 -9.14 14.21 -14.41
C LEU A 95 -10.17 13.97 -15.50
N PRO A 96 -9.81 13.82 -16.78
CA PRO A 96 -10.81 13.57 -17.82
C PRO A 96 -11.40 12.16 -17.63
N ALA A 97 -12.69 12.10 -17.30
CA ALA A 97 -13.42 10.85 -17.23
C ALA A 97 -13.72 10.31 -18.64
N GLY A 98 -13.70 8.99 -18.79
CA GLY A 98 -14.12 8.33 -20.02
C GLY A 98 -15.53 8.73 -20.44
N ALA A 99 -15.79 8.74 -21.75
CA ALA A 99 -17.09 9.13 -22.29
C ALA A 99 -18.24 8.30 -21.69
N HIS A 100 -19.22 9.00 -21.11
CA HIS A 100 -20.44 8.46 -20.54
C HIS A 100 -21.54 9.53 -20.58
N ARG A 101 -22.81 9.11 -20.49
CA ARG A 101 -23.97 10.02 -20.54
C ARG A 101 -24.24 10.64 -19.17
N ARG A 102 -24.38 9.82 -18.13
CA ARG A 102 -24.72 10.27 -16.76
C ARG A 102 -24.06 9.38 -15.71
N LEU A 103 -23.77 9.97 -14.56
CA LEU A 103 -23.41 9.29 -13.32
C LEU A 103 -24.48 9.64 -12.28
N LEU A 104 -25.16 8.64 -11.73
CA LEU A 104 -26.25 8.77 -10.76
C LEU A 104 -25.89 8.10 -9.43
N GLY A 105 -26.54 8.52 -8.35
CA GLY A 105 -26.38 7.92 -7.03
C GLY A 105 -25.17 8.41 -6.24
N VAL A 106 -24.51 9.49 -6.69
CA VAL A 106 -23.30 10.05 -6.08
C VAL A 106 -23.58 10.57 -4.68
N GLU A 107 -24.78 11.08 -4.45
CA GLU A 107 -25.29 11.55 -3.15
C GLU A 107 -25.29 10.47 -2.06
N ASN A 108 -25.18 9.19 -2.43
CA ASN A 108 -25.13 8.07 -1.48
C ASN A 108 -23.71 7.75 -0.97
N ILE A 109 -22.69 8.47 -1.43
CA ILE A 109 -21.29 8.30 -0.99
C ILE A 109 -20.61 9.65 -0.72
N ASP A 110 -19.73 9.67 0.27
CA ASP A 110 -18.94 10.84 0.65
C ASP A 110 -17.56 10.87 -0.02
N LYS A 111 -16.98 9.69 -0.29
CA LYS A 111 -15.65 9.53 -0.86
C LYS A 111 -15.53 8.32 -1.77
N VAL A 112 -14.57 8.40 -2.68
CA VAL A 112 -14.07 7.25 -3.44
C VAL A 112 -12.57 7.11 -3.20
N ILE A 113 -12.12 5.88 -2.97
CA ILE A 113 -10.71 5.55 -2.73
C ILE A 113 -10.31 4.47 -3.71
N HIS A 114 -9.29 4.75 -4.52
CA HIS A 114 -8.66 3.76 -5.39
C HIS A 114 -7.36 3.27 -4.74
N ILE A 115 -7.34 1.98 -4.39
CA ILE A 115 -6.14 1.31 -3.90
C ILE A 115 -5.54 0.57 -5.09
N ASP A 116 -4.33 0.94 -5.49
CA ASP A 116 -3.67 0.42 -6.68
C ASP A 116 -2.39 -0.38 -6.35
N GLN A 117 -1.67 -0.77 -7.39
CA GLN A 117 -0.40 -1.50 -7.30
C GLN A 117 0.82 -0.60 -7.51
N SER A 118 0.63 0.73 -7.50
CA SER A 118 1.75 1.64 -7.59
C SER A 118 2.63 1.51 -6.33
N PRO A 119 3.96 1.66 -6.46
CA PRO A 119 4.84 1.62 -5.28
C PRO A 119 4.42 2.68 -4.26
N ILE A 120 4.40 2.31 -2.98
CA ILE A 120 4.05 3.21 -1.86
C ILE A 120 4.89 4.50 -1.82
N GLY A 121 6.10 4.44 -2.39
CA GLY A 121 6.97 5.57 -2.65
C GLY A 121 8.11 5.13 -3.55
N ARG A 122 8.81 6.11 -4.14
CA ARG A 122 9.94 5.88 -5.06
C ARG A 122 11.29 6.02 -4.38
N THR A 123 11.31 6.16 -3.06
CA THR A 123 12.54 6.39 -2.28
C THR A 123 12.63 5.40 -1.11
N PRO A 124 13.85 5.11 -0.61
CA PRO A 124 14.06 4.23 0.56
C PRO A 124 13.45 4.77 1.87
N ARG A 125 12.97 6.02 1.84
CA ARG A 125 12.31 6.71 2.96
C ARG A 125 10.85 6.27 3.14
N SER A 126 10.25 5.68 2.12
CA SER A 126 8.87 5.19 2.19
C SER A 126 8.87 3.71 2.59
N ASN A 127 8.33 3.43 3.75
CA ASN A 127 8.14 2.07 4.27
C ASN A 127 6.73 1.94 4.89
N ALA A 128 6.38 0.74 5.34
CA ALA A 128 5.07 0.48 5.95
C ALA A 128 4.78 1.39 7.17
N GLY A 129 5.80 1.65 7.99
CA GLY A 129 5.67 2.52 9.16
C GLY A 129 5.37 3.97 8.80
N THR A 130 6.02 4.52 7.76
CA THR A 130 5.76 5.89 7.30
C THR A 130 4.44 6.00 6.56
N TYR A 131 4.10 5.00 5.72
CA TYR A 131 2.90 5.04 4.89
C TYR A 131 1.62 4.94 5.72
N THR A 132 1.63 4.09 6.76
CA THR A 132 0.48 3.94 7.69
C THR A 132 0.41 5.06 8.73
N GLY A 133 1.44 5.91 8.85
CA GLY A 133 1.55 6.92 9.89
C GLY A 133 2.02 6.39 11.26
N ALA A 134 2.14 5.07 11.43
CA ALA A 134 2.57 4.44 12.68
C ALA A 134 3.92 4.99 13.17
N PHE A 135 4.83 5.31 12.24
CA PHE A 135 6.15 5.82 12.58
C PHE A 135 6.12 7.17 13.29
N THR A 136 5.07 7.98 13.12
CA THR A 136 4.91 9.22 13.89
C THR A 136 4.75 8.94 15.38
N HIS A 137 3.88 7.99 15.73
CA HIS A 137 3.66 7.60 17.12
C HIS A 137 4.88 6.91 17.73
N ILE A 138 5.61 6.12 16.94
CA ILE A 138 6.89 5.52 17.38
C ILE A 138 7.89 6.62 17.75
N ARG A 139 8.07 7.65 16.91
CA ARG A 139 8.99 8.76 17.21
C ARG A 139 8.57 9.55 18.45
N GLU A 140 7.27 9.77 18.64
CA GLU A 140 6.75 10.41 19.84
C GLU A 140 7.06 9.60 21.10
N LEU A 141 6.89 8.28 21.05
CA LEU A 141 7.25 7.37 22.13
C LEU A 141 8.75 7.48 22.48
N TYR A 142 9.64 7.45 21.48
CA TYR A 142 11.08 7.57 21.71
C TYR A 142 11.47 8.93 22.31
N SER A 143 10.80 10.02 21.97
CA SER A 143 11.04 11.32 22.59
C SER A 143 10.68 11.38 24.09
N ARG A 144 9.92 10.40 24.58
CA ARG A 144 9.48 10.31 25.97
C ARG A 144 10.37 9.40 26.83
N THR A 145 11.35 8.72 26.25
CA THR A 145 12.26 7.87 27.05
C THR A 145 13.14 8.71 27.97
N PRO A 146 13.62 8.16 29.11
CA PRO A 146 14.49 8.89 30.02
C PRO A 146 15.73 9.46 29.32
N ASP A 147 16.41 8.65 28.51
CA ASP A 147 17.61 9.06 27.75
C ASP A 147 17.33 10.23 26.81
N ALA A 148 16.20 10.17 26.09
CA ALA A 148 15.78 11.22 25.19
C ALA A 148 15.44 12.51 25.94
N ARG A 149 14.73 12.42 27.06
CA ARG A 149 14.36 13.58 27.89
C ARG A 149 15.59 14.26 28.48
N MET A 150 16.54 13.48 29.03
CA MET A 150 17.79 14.02 29.59
C MET A 150 18.61 14.80 28.54
N ARG A 151 18.55 14.39 27.27
CA ARG A 151 19.27 15.03 26.15
C ARG A 151 18.44 16.06 25.38
N GLY A 152 17.21 16.33 25.82
CA GLY A 152 16.29 17.25 25.14
C GLY A 152 15.81 16.78 23.75
N TYR A 153 15.92 15.49 23.43
CA TYR A 153 15.53 14.95 22.13
C TYR A 153 14.01 15.02 21.93
N LYS A 154 13.62 15.60 20.80
CA LYS A 154 12.21 15.70 20.35
C LYS A 154 11.92 14.64 19.27
N PRO A 155 10.65 14.42 18.87
CA PRO A 155 10.32 13.45 17.82
C PRO A 155 11.05 13.66 16.50
N GLY A 156 11.52 14.88 16.22
CA GLY A 156 12.37 15.19 15.08
C GLY A 156 13.73 14.50 15.10
N ARG A 157 14.36 14.34 16.28
CA ARG A 157 15.64 13.60 16.40
C ARG A 157 15.51 12.17 15.91
N PHE A 158 14.36 11.56 16.14
CA PHE A 158 14.04 10.18 15.78
C PHE A 158 13.51 10.02 14.35
N SER A 159 13.48 11.10 13.55
CA SER A 159 13.11 11.03 12.15
C SER A 159 14.35 10.91 11.26
N PHE A 160 14.44 9.83 10.47
CA PHE A 160 15.48 9.69 9.46
C PHE A 160 15.32 10.69 8.29
N ASN A 161 14.17 11.38 8.19
CA ASN A 161 13.90 12.32 7.11
C ASN A 161 14.45 13.74 7.35
N VAL A 162 14.84 14.07 8.58
CA VAL A 162 15.26 15.43 8.97
C VAL A 162 16.67 15.43 9.54
N LYS A 163 17.39 16.53 9.35
CA LYS A 163 18.71 16.73 9.95
C LYS A 163 18.61 16.69 11.48
N GLY A 164 19.64 16.16 12.12
CA GLY A 164 19.74 16.09 13.59
C GLY A 164 20.14 14.70 14.06
N GLY A 165 19.24 13.72 13.97
CA GLY A 165 19.52 12.35 14.45
C GLY A 165 19.78 11.31 13.37
N ARG A 166 19.45 11.61 12.12
CA ARG A 166 19.76 10.73 10.98
C ARG A 166 21.26 10.61 10.76
N CYS A 167 21.67 9.57 10.04
CA CYS A 167 23.02 9.50 9.50
C CYS A 167 23.19 10.51 8.37
N GLU A 168 24.14 11.44 8.48
CA GLU A 168 24.35 12.46 7.44
C GLU A 168 25.06 11.92 6.21
N ALA A 169 25.85 10.83 6.33
CA ALA A 169 26.55 10.22 5.19
C ALA A 169 25.58 9.67 4.13
N CYS A 170 24.52 8.97 4.54
CA CYS A 170 23.45 8.50 3.65
C CYS A 170 22.20 9.38 3.70
N GLN A 171 22.27 10.54 4.36
CA GLN A 171 21.14 11.44 4.58
C GLN A 171 19.88 10.77 5.15
N GLY A 172 20.03 9.68 5.91
CA GLY A 172 18.94 8.90 6.51
C GLY A 172 18.37 7.78 5.65
N ASP A 173 18.88 7.56 4.43
CA ASP A 173 18.36 6.50 3.56
C ASP A 173 18.82 5.10 4.01
N GLY A 174 19.97 5.01 4.71
CA GLY A 174 20.59 3.76 5.16
C GLY A 174 21.31 2.99 4.05
N ILE A 175 21.05 3.35 2.80
CA ILE A 175 21.69 2.83 1.60
C ILE A 175 22.19 3.99 0.75
N ILE A 176 23.21 3.72 -0.06
CA ILE A 176 23.77 4.65 -1.05
C ILE A 176 23.45 4.09 -2.43
N LYS A 177 22.91 4.93 -3.30
CA LYS A 177 22.63 4.59 -4.69
C LYS A 177 23.92 4.79 -5.51
N ILE A 178 24.39 3.74 -6.17
CA ILE A 178 25.50 3.79 -7.12
C ILE A 178 24.88 3.82 -8.51
N GLU A 179 25.08 4.93 -9.22
CA GLU A 179 24.60 5.08 -10.58
C GLU A 179 25.46 4.28 -11.54
N MET A 180 24.80 3.48 -12.37
CA MET A 180 25.47 2.60 -13.34
C MET A 180 25.17 3.11 -14.75
N HIS A 181 26.17 3.17 -15.61
CA HIS A 181 26.00 3.73 -16.96
C HIS A 181 25.13 2.88 -17.88
N PHE A 182 25.20 1.54 -17.74
CA PHE A 182 24.54 0.59 -18.64
C PHE A 182 23.68 -0.46 -17.93
N LEU A 183 23.79 -0.55 -16.61
CA LEU A 183 23.04 -1.48 -15.78
C LEU A 183 22.03 -0.69 -14.94
N PRO A 184 20.99 -1.36 -14.40
CA PRO A 184 20.16 -0.74 -13.38
C PRO A 184 21.01 -0.30 -12.18
N ASP A 185 20.66 0.84 -11.62
CA ASP A 185 21.34 1.38 -10.43
C ASP A 185 21.34 0.37 -9.29
N VAL A 186 22.46 0.31 -8.57
CA VAL A 186 22.65 -0.62 -7.45
C VAL A 186 22.57 0.15 -6.14
N TYR A 187 21.97 -0.45 -5.12
CA TYR A 187 21.92 0.09 -3.77
C TYR A 187 22.87 -0.69 -2.88
N VAL A 188 23.81 0.02 -2.25
CA VAL A 188 24.74 -0.55 -1.27
C VAL A 188 24.42 -0.04 0.12
N THR A 189 24.63 -0.87 1.14
CA THR A 189 24.46 -0.45 2.53
C THR A 189 25.44 0.68 2.87
N CYS A 190 24.96 1.72 3.55
CA CYS A 190 25.83 2.80 4.03
C CYS A 190 26.87 2.25 5.03
N ASP A 191 28.14 2.49 4.75
CA ASP A 191 29.31 2.11 5.54
C ASP A 191 29.37 2.82 6.92
N VAL A 192 28.89 4.05 7.02
CA VAL A 192 28.92 4.82 8.28
C VAL A 192 27.88 4.31 9.29
N CYS A 193 26.62 4.15 8.87
CA CYS A 193 25.54 3.73 9.78
C CYS A 193 25.23 2.23 9.73
N GLN A 194 25.83 1.49 8.80
CA GLN A 194 25.58 0.06 8.58
C GLN A 194 24.08 -0.23 8.40
N GLY A 195 23.41 0.58 7.56
CA GLY A 195 21.97 0.44 7.28
C GLY A 195 21.03 1.00 8.35
N ARG A 196 21.52 1.39 9.53
CA ARG A 196 20.68 1.81 10.66
C ARG A 196 19.99 3.16 10.48
N ARG A 197 20.36 3.97 9.48
CA ARG A 197 19.76 5.29 9.14
C ARG A 197 19.97 6.43 10.15
N TYR A 198 20.55 6.16 11.32
CA TYR A 198 20.76 7.13 12.39
C TYR A 198 22.23 7.25 12.79
N ASN A 199 22.58 8.37 13.42
CA ASN A 199 23.87 8.53 14.09
C ASN A 199 23.90 7.76 15.43
N ARG A 200 25.12 7.57 15.96
CA ARG A 200 25.35 6.78 17.17
C ARG A 200 24.60 7.34 18.37
N GLU A 201 24.58 8.67 18.52
CA GLU A 201 23.98 9.36 19.66
C GLU A 201 22.46 9.17 19.73
N THR A 202 21.80 9.08 18.56
CA THR A 202 20.36 8.83 18.50
C THR A 202 20.02 7.38 18.85
N LEU A 203 20.89 6.45 18.51
CA LEU A 203 20.71 5.02 18.80
C LEU A 203 20.99 4.65 20.26
N GLU A 204 21.51 5.57 21.07
CA GLU A 204 21.67 5.36 22.51
C GLU A 204 20.33 5.40 23.26
N ALA A 205 19.33 6.13 22.74
CA ALA A 205 18.00 6.14 23.34
C ALA A 205 17.26 4.82 23.07
N ARG A 206 16.87 4.12 24.15
CA ARG A 206 16.23 2.80 24.07
C ARG A 206 14.80 2.83 24.61
N TYR A 207 13.92 2.06 23.99
CA TYR A 207 12.60 1.73 24.50
C TYR A 207 12.51 0.21 24.63
N LYS A 208 12.22 -0.28 25.85
CA LYS A 208 12.21 -1.72 26.18
C LYS A 208 13.49 -2.44 25.69
N GLY A 209 14.65 -1.81 25.90
CA GLY A 209 15.95 -2.33 25.48
C GLY A 209 16.28 -2.17 23.99
N LYS A 210 15.34 -1.75 23.15
CA LYS A 210 15.52 -1.63 21.70
C LYS A 210 15.74 -0.19 21.23
N THR A 211 16.64 0.01 20.29
CA THR A 211 16.84 1.29 19.60
C THR A 211 15.76 1.51 18.54
N ILE A 212 15.58 2.75 18.06
CA ILE A 212 14.58 3.03 17.03
C ILE A 212 14.88 2.30 15.71
N ALA A 213 16.16 2.07 15.38
CA ALA A 213 16.54 1.31 14.19
C ALA A 213 16.13 -0.16 14.33
N GLU A 214 16.34 -0.77 15.51
CA GLU A 214 15.92 -2.15 15.77
C GLU A 214 14.39 -2.30 15.74
N VAL A 215 13.64 -1.30 16.21
CA VAL A 215 12.17 -1.30 16.12
C VAL A 215 11.67 -1.21 14.69
N LEU A 216 12.41 -0.55 13.80
CA LEU A 216 12.08 -0.50 12.37
C LEU A 216 12.42 -1.80 11.62
N ASP A 217 13.22 -2.67 12.22
CA ASP A 217 13.70 -3.94 11.64
C ASP A 217 12.96 -5.17 12.20
N MET A 218 11.86 -4.96 12.94
CA MET A 218 11.00 -6.01 13.50
C MET A 218 9.97 -6.55 12.50
#